data_AF-B2AU60-F1
#
_entry.id   AF-B2AU60-F1
#
_cell.length_a   1.000
_cell.length_b   1.000
_cell.length_c   1.000
_cell.angle_alpha   90.00
_cell.angle_beta   90.00
_cell.angle_gamma   90.00
#
_symmetry.space_group_name_H-M   'P 1'
#
loop_
_entity.id
_entity.type
_entity.pdbx_description
1 polymer ?
#
loop_
_entity_poly.entity_id
_entity_poly.type
_entity_poly.pdbx_seq_one_letter_code
_entity_poly.pdbx_strand_id
1 'polypeptide(L)'
;MGTSMAAGPLGAWMYRSFGWHSAFLLEVLFALTGVVVLHWSFKKIACHARYSQSTLLKHGDPSQLPSHADGGGWLLLILAVTTPLVAFTLGDNILRWTDPLEVALLILGPLFMVTFVVYELKIASFPVIDMTPIFTKKYLSVLFQVFGVISILNSV
;
A
#
# COMPACT_ATOMS: atom_id res chain seq x y z
N MET A 1 1.66 -0.26 8.81
CA MET A 1 1.04 -0.50 10.13
C MET A 1 1.66 0.35 11.26
N GLY A 2 2.20 1.54 10.97
CA GLY A 2 2.81 2.43 11.98
C GLY A 2 1.95 3.64 12.38
N THR A 3 0.96 4.00 11.58
CA THR A 3 0.00 5.07 11.93
C THR A 3 -0.96 4.63 13.04
N SER A 4 -1.18 3.33 13.21
CA SER A 4 -2.12 2.75 14.17
C SER A 4 -1.66 2.78 15.63
N MET A 5 -0.34 2.82 15.89
CA MET A 5 0.18 2.76 17.27
C MET A 5 0.12 4.09 18.02
N ALA A 6 0.26 5.22 17.31
CA ALA A 6 -0.03 6.54 17.88
C ALA A 6 -1.52 6.90 17.74
N ALA A 7 -2.16 6.55 16.63
CA ALA A 7 -3.58 6.88 16.41
C ALA A 7 -4.51 6.18 17.41
N GLY A 8 -4.18 4.97 17.87
CA GLY A 8 -4.99 4.24 18.87
C GLY A 8 -5.08 4.96 20.22
N PRO A 9 -3.95 5.17 20.94
CA PRO A 9 -3.93 5.87 22.22
C PRO A 9 -4.35 7.34 22.10
N LEU A 10 -3.93 8.03 21.04
CA LEU A 10 -4.25 9.44 20.81
C LEU A 10 -5.72 9.63 20.43
N GLY A 11 -6.28 8.71 19.64
CA GLY A 11 -7.72 8.62 19.35
C GLY A 11 -8.54 8.27 20.59
N ALA A 12 -8.06 7.37 21.46
CA ALA A 12 -8.71 7.03 22.73
C ALA A 12 -8.68 8.22 23.73
N TRP A 13 -7.58 8.97 23.77
CA TRP A 13 -7.47 10.20 24.57
C TRP A 13 -8.38 11.33 24.04
N MET A 14 -8.43 11.52 22.73
CA MET A 14 -9.34 12.48 22.08
C MET A 14 -10.80 12.12 22.28
N TYR A 15 -11.15 10.83 22.16
CA TYR A 15 -12.51 10.34 22.44
C TYR A 15 -12.94 10.66 23.88
N ARG A 16 -12.04 10.44 24.86
CA ARG A 16 -12.31 10.72 26.28
C ARG A 16 -12.40 12.22 26.60
N SER A 17 -11.66 13.07 25.88
CA SER A 17 -11.56 14.50 26.21
C SER A 17 -12.50 15.40 25.40
N PHE A 18 -12.74 15.08 24.13
CA PHE A 18 -13.45 15.93 23.17
C PHE A 18 -14.58 15.20 22.42
N GLY A 19 -14.83 13.93 22.73
CA GLY A 19 -15.83 13.10 22.06
C GLY A 19 -15.40 12.63 20.66
N TRP A 20 -16.20 11.73 20.08
CA TRP A 20 -15.85 11.00 18.85
C TRP A 20 -15.73 11.87 17.60
N HIS A 21 -16.47 12.99 17.52
CA HIS A 21 -16.44 13.90 16.37
C HIS A 21 -15.07 14.55 16.15
N SER A 22 -14.28 14.73 17.22
CA SER A 22 -12.96 15.37 17.16
C SER A 22 -11.93 14.51 16.42
N ALA A 23 -12.01 13.18 16.55
CA ALA A 23 -11.17 12.25 15.81
C ALA A 23 -11.43 12.33 14.30
N PHE A 24 -12.71 12.47 13.90
CA PHE A 24 -13.11 12.61 12.51
C PHE A 24 -12.64 13.92 11.89
N LEU A 25 -12.74 15.04 12.63
CA LEU A 25 -12.23 16.34 12.20
C LEU A 25 -10.71 16.32 11.97
N LEU A 26 -9.96 15.66 12.85
CA LEU A 26 -8.52 15.52 12.73
C LEU A 26 -8.14 14.65 11.52
N GLU A 27 -8.86 13.55 11.29
CA GLU A 27 -8.71 12.71 10.10
C GLU A 27 -8.97 13.51 8.81
N VAL A 28 -10.03 14.32 8.77
CA VAL A 28 -10.34 15.20 7.62
C VAL A 28 -9.23 16.22 7.38
N LEU A 29 -8.65 16.82 8.43
CA LEU A 29 -7.53 17.75 8.29
C LEU A 29 -6.28 17.07 7.73
N PHE A 30 -5.96 15.87 8.19
CA PHE A 30 -4.85 15.07 7.64
C PHE A 30 -5.11 14.67 6.18
N ALA A 31 -6.33 14.27 5.84
CA ALA A 31 -6.70 13.96 4.46
C ALA A 31 -6.57 15.20 3.56
N LEU A 32 -7.06 16.35 4.01
CA LEU A 32 -7.03 17.60 3.25
C LEU A 32 -5.60 18.09 3.03
N THR A 33 -4.74 18.04 4.05
CA THR A 33 -3.31 18.36 3.90
C THR A 33 -2.62 17.39 2.93
N GLY A 34 -2.95 16.10 3.00
CA GLY A 34 -2.51 15.10 2.03
C GLY A 34 -2.89 15.47 0.60
N VAL A 35 -4.16 15.84 0.36
CA VAL A 35 -4.66 16.26 -0.96
C VAL A 35 -3.93 17.51 -1.46
N VAL A 36 -3.69 18.51 -0.61
CA VAL A 36 -2.96 19.73 -0.98
C VAL A 36 -1.51 19.42 -1.36
N VAL A 37 -0.82 18.61 -0.56
CA VAL A 37 0.57 18.19 -0.84
C VAL A 37 0.64 17.38 -2.12
N LEU A 38 -0.32 16.48 -2.35
CA LEU A 38 -0.42 15.66 -3.55
C LEU A 38 -0.66 16.53 -4.79
N HIS A 39 -1.61 17.46 -4.71
CA HIS A 39 -1.90 18.41 -5.78
C HIS A 39 -0.67 19.27 -6.11
N TRP A 40 0.03 19.76 -5.09
CA TRP A 40 1.24 20.56 -5.29
C TRP A 40 2.40 19.73 -5.85
N SER A 41 2.56 18.48 -5.40
CA SER A 41 3.55 17.54 -5.89
C SER A 41 3.30 17.22 -7.36
N PHE A 42 2.06 16.91 -7.75
CA PHE A 42 1.69 16.69 -9.14
C PHE A 42 1.92 17.93 -10.00
N LYS A 43 1.60 19.14 -9.51
CA LYS A 43 1.89 20.40 -10.22
C LYS A 43 3.40 20.60 -10.45
N LYS A 44 4.25 20.25 -9.47
CA LYS A 44 5.72 20.32 -9.61
C LYS A 44 6.29 19.24 -10.53
N ILE A 45 5.76 18.02 -10.47
CA ILE A 45 6.16 16.89 -11.31
C ILE A 45 5.77 17.15 -12.78
N ALA A 46 4.57 17.68 -13.03
CA ALA A 46 4.12 18.08 -14.36
C ALA A 46 5.01 19.17 -15.00
N CYS A 47 5.60 20.06 -14.20
CA CYS A 47 6.56 21.07 -14.68
C CYS A 47 7.94 20.48 -15.02
N HIS A 48 8.32 19.35 -14.44
CA HIS A 48 9.58 18.68 -14.77
C HIS A 48 9.34 17.58 -15.80
N ALA A 49 9.28 17.98 -17.07
CA ALA A 49 9.14 17.09 -18.24
C ALA A 49 10.18 15.94 -18.33
N ARG A 50 11.22 15.94 -17.47
CA ARG A 50 12.20 14.85 -17.34
C ARG A 50 11.70 13.61 -16.61
N TYR A 51 10.63 13.71 -15.80
CA TYR A 51 9.98 12.53 -15.20
C TYR A 51 8.90 11.91 -16.12
N SER A 52 8.59 12.55 -17.26
CA SER A 52 7.72 12.03 -18.33
C SER A 52 8.36 10.88 -19.15
N GLN A 53 9.26 10.12 -18.52
CA GLN A 53 9.70 8.82 -19.01
C GLN A 53 9.28 7.68 -18.08
N SER A 54 8.54 7.95 -16.99
CA SER A 54 7.74 6.91 -16.37
C SER A 54 6.60 6.56 -17.33
N THR A 55 6.50 5.28 -17.66
CA THR A 55 5.51 4.68 -18.56
C THR A 55 4.06 5.05 -18.23
N LEU A 56 3.81 5.50 -16.98
CA LEU A 56 2.54 6.00 -16.47
C LEU A 56 2.06 7.32 -17.10
N LEU A 57 2.95 8.19 -17.59
CA LEU A 57 2.58 9.47 -18.24
C LEU A 57 2.68 9.43 -19.77
N LYS A 58 3.29 8.38 -20.34
CA LYS A 58 3.36 8.20 -21.79
C LYS A 58 1.99 7.86 -22.41
N HIS A 59 1.07 7.33 -21.61
CA HIS A 59 -0.32 7.03 -21.98
C HIS A 59 -1.29 8.10 -21.43
N GLY A 60 -0.91 9.37 -21.56
CA GLY A 60 -1.79 10.51 -21.26
C GLY A 60 -2.80 10.82 -22.37
N ASP A 61 -2.99 9.89 -23.30
CA ASP A 61 -4.06 9.95 -24.28
C ASP A 61 -5.25 9.14 -23.71
N PRO A 62 -6.39 9.76 -23.35
CA PRO A 62 -7.55 9.03 -22.82
C PRO A 62 -8.13 8.03 -23.82
N SER A 63 -7.70 8.08 -25.08
CA SER A 63 -7.96 7.13 -26.16
C SER A 63 -7.11 5.85 -26.11
N GLN A 64 -6.02 5.85 -25.33
CA GLN A 64 -5.08 4.72 -25.17
C GLN A 64 -5.20 4.04 -23.80
N LEU A 65 -6.19 4.41 -22.99
CA LEU A 65 -6.55 3.63 -21.81
C LEU A 65 -6.91 2.21 -22.29
N PRO A 66 -6.16 1.17 -21.90
CA PRO A 66 -6.50 -0.19 -22.28
C PRO A 66 -7.90 -0.47 -21.71
N SER A 67 -8.88 -0.68 -22.59
CA SER A 67 -10.27 -1.02 -22.26
C SER A 67 -10.37 -2.27 -21.37
N HIS A 68 -9.27 -3.00 -21.20
CA HIS A 68 -9.20 -4.25 -20.47
C HIS A 68 -8.02 -4.19 -19.50
N ALA A 69 -8.32 -3.93 -18.23
CA ALA A 69 -7.41 -4.26 -17.15
C ALA A 69 -7.19 -5.78 -17.14
N ASP A 70 -5.95 -6.24 -16.94
CA ASP A 70 -5.65 -7.66 -16.87
C ASP A 70 -6.31 -8.29 -15.64
N GLY A 71 -7.45 -8.97 -15.85
CA GLY A 71 -8.23 -9.60 -14.80
C GLY A 71 -7.44 -10.65 -14.00
N GLY A 72 -6.41 -11.25 -14.60
CA GLY A 72 -5.50 -12.18 -13.92
C GLY A 72 -4.66 -11.45 -12.87
N GLY A 73 -4.07 -10.31 -13.22
CA GLY A 73 -3.29 -9.48 -12.30
C GLY A 73 -4.14 -8.98 -11.13
N TRP A 74 -5.38 -8.55 -11.38
CA TRP A 74 -6.32 -8.13 -10.35
C TRP A 74 -6.70 -9.26 -9.38
N LEU A 75 -7.00 -10.45 -9.90
CA LEU A 75 -7.32 -11.61 -9.06
C LEU A 75 -6.13 -12.02 -8.18
N LEU A 76 -4.92 -12.06 -8.74
CA LEU A 76 -3.72 -12.37 -7.97
C LEU A 76 -3.44 -11.31 -6.90
N LEU A 77 -3.63 -10.03 -7.22
CA LEU A 77 -3.46 -8.94 -6.25
C LEU A 77 -4.44 -9.09 -5.08
N ILE A 78 -5.71 -9.36 -5.37
CA ILE A 78 -6.74 -9.57 -4.34
C ILE A 78 -6.34 -10.75 -3.45
N LEU A 79 -5.95 -11.89 -4.03
CA LEU A 79 -5.53 -13.06 -3.25
C LEU A 79 -4.27 -12.79 -2.43
N ALA A 80 -3.29 -12.09 -2.99
CA ALA A 80 -2.04 -11.76 -2.32
C ALA A 80 -2.24 -10.84 -1.11
N VAL A 81 -3.25 -9.96 -1.13
CA VAL A 81 -3.56 -9.06 0.00
C VAL A 81 -4.54 -9.69 0.99
N THR A 82 -5.59 -10.35 0.50
CA THR A 82 -6.64 -10.92 1.35
C THR A 82 -6.15 -12.12 2.15
N THR A 83 -5.35 -13.00 1.56
CA THR A 83 -4.83 -14.21 2.23
C THR A 83 -4.06 -13.90 3.52
N PRO A 84 -3.03 -13.04 3.52
CA PRO A 84 -2.32 -12.69 4.75
C PRO A 84 -3.21 -11.89 5.71
N LEU A 85 -4.11 -11.03 5.21
CA LEU A 85 -5.04 -10.28 6.07
C LEU A 85 -5.99 -11.22 6.83
N VAL A 86 -6.51 -12.24 6.15
CA VAL A 86 -7.32 -13.31 6.76
C VAL A 86 -6.48 -14.10 7.75
N ALA A 87 -5.25 -14.48 7.41
CA ALA A 87 -4.35 -15.18 8.34
C ALA A 87 -4.18 -14.39 9.65
N PHE A 88 -3.85 -13.10 9.57
CA PHE A 88 -3.68 -12.23 10.74
C PHE A 88 -4.97 -11.95 11.51
N THR A 89 -6.12 -12.01 10.85
CA THR A 89 -7.43 -11.78 11.49
C THR A 89 -7.93 -13.04 12.21
N LEU A 90 -7.58 -14.21 11.70
CA LEU A 90 -7.93 -15.51 12.30
C LEU A 90 -7.02 -15.85 13.48
N GLY A 91 -5.74 -15.47 13.40
CA GLY A 91 -4.75 -15.75 14.43
C GLY A 91 -5.10 -15.14 15.78
N ASP A 92 -5.09 -15.98 16.80
CA ASP A 92 -5.45 -15.69 18.21
C ASP A 92 -6.91 -15.31 18.47
N ASN A 93 -7.68 -15.00 17.41
CA ASN A 93 -9.05 -14.54 17.53
C ASN A 93 -10.05 -15.69 17.37
N ILE A 94 -9.79 -16.61 16.42
CA ILE A 94 -10.68 -17.74 16.10
C ILE A 94 -9.90 -19.06 16.09
N LEU A 95 -8.70 -19.06 15.50
CA LEU A 95 -7.81 -20.22 15.44
C LEU A 95 -6.55 -19.95 16.26
N ARG A 96 -5.92 -21.03 16.73
CA ARG A 96 -4.60 -20.93 17.36
C ARG A 96 -3.57 -20.84 16.25
N TRP A 97 -2.52 -20.07 16.47
CA TRP A 97 -1.36 -19.94 15.56
C TRP A 97 -0.72 -21.27 15.13
N THR A 98 -0.97 -22.34 15.87
CA THR A 98 -0.48 -23.70 15.57
C THR A 98 -1.41 -24.51 14.68
N ASP A 99 -2.62 -24.02 14.39
CA ASP A 99 -3.58 -24.71 13.54
C ASP A 99 -3.05 -24.78 12.11
N PRO A 100 -3.09 -25.96 11.47
CA PRO A 100 -2.46 -26.19 10.16
C PRO A 100 -3.04 -25.29 9.06
N LEU A 101 -4.31 -24.87 9.21
CA LEU A 101 -4.95 -23.93 8.30
C LEU A 101 -4.32 -22.54 8.39
N GLU A 102 -4.06 -22.04 9.60
CA GLU A 102 -3.48 -20.72 9.80
C GLU A 102 -2.03 -20.69 9.30
N VAL A 103 -1.24 -21.72 9.61
CA VAL A 103 0.12 -21.90 9.09
C VAL A 103 0.12 -21.98 7.56
N ALA A 104 -0.82 -22.71 6.97
CA ALA A 104 -0.94 -22.79 5.51
C ALA A 104 -1.25 -21.43 4.89
N LEU A 105 -2.16 -20.64 5.47
CA LEU A 105 -2.46 -19.28 5.01
C LEU A 105 -1.25 -18.35 5.13
N LEU A 106 -0.47 -18.48 6.20
CA LEU A 106 0.73 -17.69 6.45
C LEU A 106 1.84 -17.98 5.44
N ILE A 107 1.91 -19.22 4.93
CA ILE A 107 2.83 -19.62 3.85
C ILE A 107 2.27 -19.25 2.46
N LEU A 108 0.96 -19.39 2.25
CA LEU A 108 0.30 -19.05 0.98
C LEU A 108 0.34 -17.55 0.68
N GLY A 109 0.29 -16.69 1.70
CA GLY A 109 0.42 -15.24 1.53
C GLY A 109 1.67 -14.81 0.74
N PRO A 110 2.89 -15.08 1.21
CA PRO A 110 4.11 -14.75 0.46
C PRO A 110 4.18 -15.49 -0.88
N LEU A 111 3.64 -16.70 -0.99
CA LEU A 111 3.60 -17.43 -2.27
C LEU A 111 2.74 -16.69 -3.31
N PHE A 112 1.53 -16.26 -2.95
CA PHE A 112 0.67 -15.46 -3.84
C PHE A 112 1.30 -14.11 -4.18
N MET A 113 1.99 -13.48 -3.22
CA MET A 113 2.68 -12.22 -3.46
C MET A 113 3.83 -12.38 -4.46
N VAL A 114 4.67 -13.41 -4.32
CA VAL A 114 5.75 -13.69 -5.28
C VAL A 114 5.17 -14.03 -6.65
N THR A 115 4.11 -14.83 -6.68
CA THR A 115 3.44 -15.20 -7.93
C THR A 115 2.87 -13.98 -8.65
N PHE A 116 2.27 -13.05 -7.91
CA PHE A 116 1.78 -11.77 -8.44
C PHE A 116 2.92 -10.93 -9.03
N VAL A 117 4.03 -10.77 -8.31
CA VAL A 117 5.20 -10.02 -8.80
C VAL A 117 5.77 -10.65 -10.08
N VAL A 118 5.88 -11.97 -10.14
CA VAL A 118 6.39 -12.66 -11.34
C VAL A 118 5.41 -12.53 -12.51
N TYR A 119 4.11 -12.64 -12.26
CA TYR A 119 3.06 -12.47 -13.27
C TYR A 119 3.09 -11.08 -13.89
N GLU A 120 3.14 -10.04 -13.05
CA GLU A 120 3.20 -8.64 -13.48
C GLU A 120 4.49 -8.32 -14.24
N LEU A 121 5.63 -8.93 -13.87
CA LEU A 121 6.92 -8.67 -14.53
C LEU A 121 7.12 -9.41 -15.85
N LYS A 122 6.56 -10.62 -15.98
CA LYS A 122 6.88 -11.53 -17.10
C LYS A 122 5.73 -11.80 -18.06
N ILE A 123 4.48 -11.69 -17.60
CA ILE A 123 3.32 -12.24 -18.31
C ILE A 123 2.30 -11.15 -18.65
N ALA A 124 2.09 -10.18 -17.76
CA ALA A 124 1.06 -9.16 -17.95
C ALA A 124 1.38 -8.24 -19.15
N SER A 125 0.51 -8.26 -20.17
CA SER A 125 0.57 -7.30 -21.30
C SER A 125 0.21 -5.88 -20.87
N PHE A 126 -0.66 -5.76 -19.86
CA PHE A 126 -1.05 -4.50 -19.23
C PHE A 126 -0.94 -4.67 -17.71
N PRO A 127 0.24 -4.43 -17.12
CA PRO A 127 0.45 -4.63 -15.68
C PRO A 127 -0.46 -3.71 -14.87
N VAL A 128 -1.05 -4.26 -13.81
CA VAL A 128 -1.82 -3.49 -12.82
C VAL A 128 -0.90 -2.51 -12.09
N ILE A 129 0.36 -2.89 -11.86
CA ILE A 129 1.36 -2.05 -11.19
C ILE A 129 2.65 -2.06 -12.03
N ASP A 130 3.10 -0.87 -12.45
CA ASP A 130 4.44 -0.73 -13.02
C ASP A 130 5.49 -1.04 -11.95
N MET A 131 6.05 -2.26 -11.99
CA MET A 131 7.02 -2.75 -11.02
C MET A 131 8.46 -2.30 -11.32
N THR A 132 8.71 -1.73 -12.49
CA THR A 132 10.02 -1.21 -12.93
C THR A 132 10.64 -0.19 -11.95
N PRO A 133 9.90 0.81 -11.41
CA PRO A 133 10.45 1.76 -10.46
C PRO A 133 10.79 1.18 -9.08
N ILE A 134 10.12 0.09 -8.66
CA ILE A 134 10.32 -0.52 -7.32
C ILE A 134 11.76 -1.03 -7.16
N PHE A 135 12.35 -1.57 -8.24
CA PHE A 135 13.72 -2.09 -8.24
C PHE A 135 14.79 -1.02 -8.47
N THR A 136 14.42 0.27 -8.57
CA THR A 136 15.39 1.35 -8.71
C THR A 136 16.03 1.68 -7.36
N LYS A 137 17.38 1.75 -7.31
CA LYS A 137 18.15 2.02 -6.08
C LYS A 137 17.65 3.22 -5.26
N LYS A 138 17.21 4.28 -5.93
CA LYS A 138 16.66 5.49 -5.27
C LYS A 138 15.36 5.20 -4.53
N TYR A 139 14.46 4.43 -5.14
CA TYR A 139 13.19 4.07 -4.53
C TYR A 139 13.40 3.10 -3.37
N LEU A 140 14.27 2.11 -3.57
CA LEU A 140 14.68 1.16 -2.52
C LEU A 140 15.28 1.89 -1.31
N SER A 141 16.13 2.88 -1.53
CA SER A 141 16.74 3.69 -0.46
C SER A 141 15.68 4.46 0.35
N VAL A 142 14.69 5.06 -0.30
CA VAL A 142 13.59 5.75 0.39
C VAL A 142 12.75 4.75 1.17
N LEU A 143 12.45 3.58 0.58
CA LEU A 143 11.70 2.52 1.23
C LEU A 143 12.43 2.02 2.49
N PHE A 144 13.72 1.69 2.39
CA PHE A 144 14.56 1.31 3.53
C PHE A 144 14.66 2.41 4.58
N GLN A 145 14.77 3.67 4.18
CA GLN A 145 14.79 4.78 5.14
C GLN A 145 13.47 4.89 5.90
N VAL A 146 12.34 4.78 5.21
CA VAL A 146 11.01 4.78 5.83
C VAL A 146 10.85 3.58 6.77
N PHE A 147 11.18 2.37 6.33
CA PHE A 147 11.15 1.18 7.18
C PHE A 147 12.09 1.28 8.39
N GLY A 148 13.30 1.83 8.20
CA GLY A 148 14.27 2.05 9.27
C GLY A 148 13.76 3.04 10.31
N VAL A 149 13.20 4.18 9.88
CA VAL A 149 12.59 5.17 10.78
C VAL A 149 11.42 4.55 11.55
N ILE A 150 10.56 3.78 10.88
CA ILE A 150 9.43 3.09 11.54
C ILE A 150 9.93 2.07 12.56
N SER A 151 10.97 1.30 12.23
CA SER A 151 11.53 0.29 13.13
C SER A 151 12.18 0.92 14.38
N ILE A 152 12.86 2.05 14.23
CA ILE A 152 13.46 2.78 15.35
C ILE A 152 12.36 3.33 16.25
N LEU A 153 11.32 3.96 15.68
CA LEU A 153 10.17 4.46 16.43
C LEU A 153 9.41 3.35 17.18
N ASN A 154 9.41 2.13 16.67
CA ASN A 154 8.76 0.98 17.32
C ASN A 154 9.64 0.28 18.38
N SER A 155 10.92 0.63 18.45
CA SER A 155 11.88 0.08 19.41
C SER A 155 12.08 0.95 20.66
N VAL A 156 11.45 2.12 20.70
CA VAL A 156 11.41 3.08 21.82
C VAL A 156 10.03 3.07 22.43
#